data_AF-A0AB39Z4M3-F1
#
_entry.id   AF-A0AB39Z4M3-F1
#
_cell.length_a   1.000
_cell.length_b   1.000
_cell.length_c   1.000
_cell.angle_alpha   90.00
_cell.angle_beta   90.00
_cell.angle_gamma   90.00
#
_symmetry.space_group_name_H-M   'P 1'
#
loop_
_entity.id
_entity.type
_entity.pdbx_description
1 polymer ?
#
loop_
_entity_poly.entity_id
_entity_poly.type
_entity_poly.pdbx_seq_one_letter_code
_entity_poly.pdbx_strand_id
1 'polypeptide(L)'
;MSQTSKLPVYLLLLAISVGGSLSYDVPKATVKVIFPIGFEVSIPDEPGISLFAFHGKVNEDIYDLSDQTWAADIIKSRNGRWTYRNRNQKLRPGDVLYYWTTARYNGIDYHNYNQEYVVSRKDFQRLDENDTNGDDQPILENSQSNILVQFIKHIQIQKSSIVNIRS
;
A
#
# COMPACT_ATOMS: atom_id res chain seq x y z
N MET A 1 -15.34 -68.42 -14.01
CA MET A 1 -15.56 -66.96 -14.08
C MET A 1 -14.94 -66.34 -12.84
N SER A 2 -13.77 -65.70 -12.93
CA SER A 2 -13.14 -65.10 -11.75
C SER A 2 -13.82 -63.76 -11.47
N GLN A 3 -14.25 -63.58 -10.21
CA GLN A 3 -14.90 -62.36 -9.75
C GLN A 3 -13.81 -61.33 -9.46
N THR A 4 -13.68 -60.32 -10.31
CA THR A 4 -12.72 -59.23 -10.08
C THR A 4 -13.23 -58.34 -8.95
N SER A 5 -12.41 -58.15 -7.92
CA SER A 5 -12.76 -57.31 -6.77
C SER A 5 -12.89 -55.85 -7.21
N LYS A 6 -14.03 -55.22 -6.92
CA LYS A 6 -14.29 -53.80 -7.19
C LYS A 6 -13.70 -52.85 -6.14
N LEU A 7 -13.09 -53.41 -5.09
CA LEU A 7 -12.46 -52.70 -3.98
C LEU A 7 -11.46 -51.59 -4.40
N PRO A 8 -10.56 -51.78 -5.38
CA PRO A 8 -9.65 -50.71 -5.79
C PRO A 8 -10.37 -49.55 -6.47
N VAL A 9 -11.48 -49.80 -7.17
CA VAL A 9 -12.30 -48.75 -7.79
C VAL A 9 -12.98 -47.91 -6.70
N TYR A 10 -13.49 -48.54 -5.64
CA TYR A 10 -14.09 -47.82 -4.52
C TYR A 10 -13.06 -47.01 -3.72
N LEU A 11 -11.84 -47.54 -3.52
CA LEU A 11 -10.75 -46.80 -2.87
C LEU A 11 -10.31 -45.58 -3.69
N LEU A 12 -10.25 -45.71 -5.02
CA LEU A 12 -9.92 -44.59 -5.91
C LEU A 12 -11.01 -43.49 -5.88
N LEU A 13 -12.29 -43.87 -5.91
CA LEU A 13 -13.40 -42.92 -5.82
C LEU A 13 -13.44 -42.19 -4.46
N LEU A 14 -13.13 -42.91 -3.37
CA LEU A 14 -13.04 -42.31 -2.04
C LEU A 14 -11.87 -41.32 -1.94
N ALA A 15 -10.71 -41.65 -2.53
CA ALA A 15 -9.55 -40.75 -2.54
C ALA A 15 -9.82 -39.43 -3.29
N ILE A 16 -10.56 -39.49 -4.42
CA ILE A 16 -10.97 -38.30 -5.18
C ILE A 16 -11.99 -37.46 -4.39
N SER A 17 -12.91 -38.11 -3.68
CA SER A 17 -13.92 -37.45 -2.84
C SER A 17 -13.35 -36.75 -1.60
N VAL A 18 -12.19 -37.19 -1.11
CA VAL A 18 -11.52 -36.64 0.10
C VAL A 18 -10.48 -35.58 -0.27
N GLY A 19 -10.29 -35.30 -1.57
CA GLY A 19 -9.50 -34.17 -2.04
C GLY A 19 -10.15 -32.84 -1.62
N GLY A 20 -9.76 -32.33 -0.46
CA GLY A 20 -10.20 -31.01 0.01
C GLY A 20 -9.86 -29.94 -1.03
N SER A 21 -10.80 -29.04 -1.28
CA SER A 21 -10.56 -27.85 -2.10
C SER A 21 -9.53 -26.96 -1.41
N LEU A 22 -8.27 -27.04 -1.82
CA LEU A 22 -7.27 -26.04 -1.49
C LEU A 22 -7.64 -24.76 -2.26
N SER A 23 -8.45 -23.90 -1.63
CA SER A 23 -8.70 -22.56 -2.16
C SER A 23 -7.44 -21.73 -2.01
N TYR A 24 -7.16 -20.89 -3.00
CA TYR A 24 -6.08 -19.92 -2.91
C TYR A 24 -6.49 -18.77 -1.98
N ASP A 25 -5.56 -18.34 -1.13
CA ASP A 25 -5.72 -17.18 -0.25
C ASP A 25 -4.96 -16.00 -0.84
N VAL A 26 -5.65 -14.87 -1.03
CA VAL A 26 -5.01 -13.65 -1.55
C VAL A 26 -3.98 -13.16 -0.52
N PRO A 27 -2.74 -12.84 -0.92
CA PRO A 27 -1.74 -12.32 0.00
C PRO A 27 -2.21 -11.02 0.66
N LYS A 28 -1.90 -10.86 1.94
CA LYS A 28 -2.19 -9.62 2.66
C LYS A 28 -1.46 -8.45 2.00
N ALA A 29 -2.20 -7.41 1.63
CA ALA A 29 -1.61 -6.25 1.00
C ALA A 29 -0.74 -5.45 2.00
N THR A 30 0.35 -4.89 1.49
CA THR A 30 1.19 -3.92 2.19
C THR A 30 0.81 -2.52 1.72
N VAL A 31 0.50 -1.63 2.66
CA VAL A 31 0.29 -0.21 2.40
C VAL A 31 1.58 0.54 2.71
N LYS A 32 2.06 1.35 1.76
CA LYS A 32 3.19 2.27 1.94
C LYS A 32 2.70 3.69 1.71
N VAL A 33 2.73 4.51 2.75
CA VAL A 33 2.44 5.94 2.64
C VAL A 33 3.64 6.65 2.00
N ILE A 34 3.38 7.56 1.06
CA ILE A 34 4.42 8.34 0.37
C ILE A 34 4.26 9.81 0.76
N PHE A 35 5.34 10.40 1.25
CA PHE A 35 5.40 11.82 1.56
C PHE A 35 5.94 12.62 0.36
N PRO A 36 5.45 13.86 0.12
CA PRO A 36 4.36 14.56 0.83
C PRO A 36 2.95 14.15 0.40
N ILE A 37 2.84 13.34 -0.65
CA ILE A 37 1.57 12.98 -1.27
C ILE A 37 1.66 11.59 -1.91
N GLY A 38 0.58 10.84 -1.79
CA GLY A 38 0.40 9.53 -2.39
C GLY A 38 0.55 8.36 -1.43
N PHE A 39 0.27 7.18 -1.97
CA PHE A 39 0.46 5.90 -1.30
C PHE A 39 0.54 4.77 -2.34
N GLU A 40 1.08 3.64 -1.92
CA GLU A 40 1.09 2.38 -2.65
C GLU A 40 0.38 1.30 -1.86
N VAL A 41 -0.31 0.42 -2.58
CA VAL A 41 -0.85 -0.83 -2.04
C VAL A 41 -0.32 -1.96 -2.91
N SER A 42 0.30 -2.96 -2.29
CA SER A 42 0.95 -4.03 -3.04
C SER A 42 0.84 -5.40 -2.40
N ILE A 43 0.80 -6.43 -3.24
CA ILE A 43 0.98 -7.82 -2.85
C ILE A 43 2.28 -8.38 -3.47
N PRO A 44 2.93 -9.37 -2.84
CA PRO A 44 4.02 -10.09 -3.50
C PRO A 44 3.51 -10.76 -4.78
N ASP A 45 4.40 -10.86 -5.76
CA ASP A 45 4.17 -11.70 -6.94
C ASP A 45 4.49 -13.16 -6.61
N GLU A 46 3.74 -14.07 -7.23
CA GLU A 46 3.95 -15.50 -7.12
C GLU A 46 3.44 -16.23 -8.38
N PRO A 47 4.01 -17.41 -8.71
CA PRO A 47 3.60 -18.18 -9.87
C PRO A 47 2.09 -18.49 -9.85
N GLY A 48 1.39 -18.04 -10.88
CA GLY A 48 -0.05 -18.26 -11.06
C GLY A 48 -0.88 -16.99 -10.94
N ILE A 49 -0.38 -15.95 -10.27
CA ILE A 49 -1.04 -14.64 -10.32
C ILE A 49 -0.86 -14.04 -11.72
N SER A 50 -1.97 -13.59 -12.30
CA SER A 50 -2.02 -12.96 -13.61
C SER A 50 -2.65 -11.56 -13.59
N LEU A 51 -3.30 -11.19 -12.49
CA LEU A 51 -3.89 -9.87 -12.28
C LEU A 51 -3.99 -9.58 -10.79
N PHE A 52 -3.79 -8.31 -10.42
CA PHE A 52 -4.12 -7.77 -9.11
C PHE A 52 -5.09 -6.61 -9.29
N ALA A 53 -6.19 -6.58 -8.54
CA ALA A 53 -7.08 -5.42 -8.50
C ALA A 53 -7.10 -4.80 -7.10
N PHE A 54 -7.15 -3.48 -7.04
CA PHE A 54 -7.29 -2.72 -5.81
C PHE A 54 -8.54 -1.84 -5.88
N HIS A 55 -9.32 -1.88 -4.79
CA HIS A 55 -10.48 -1.03 -4.59
C HIS A 55 -10.41 -0.40 -3.21
N GLY A 56 -10.58 0.91 -3.08
CA GLY A 56 -10.46 1.54 -1.77
C GLY A 56 -11.02 2.95 -1.65
N LYS A 57 -11.12 3.41 -0.41
CA LYS A 57 -11.63 4.72 0.01
C LYS A 57 -10.99 5.11 1.35
N VAL A 58 -10.90 6.40 1.64
CA VAL A 58 -10.29 6.91 2.89
C VAL A 58 -11.36 7.48 3.81
N ASN A 59 -11.26 7.18 5.11
CA ASN A 59 -12.09 7.68 6.20
C ASN A 59 -13.60 7.40 6.09
N GLU A 60 -13.99 6.50 5.19
CA GLU A 60 -15.36 6.03 5.01
C GLU A 60 -15.31 4.54 4.66
N ASP A 61 -16.09 3.75 5.38
CA ASP A 61 -16.15 2.29 5.22
C ASP A 61 -16.83 1.90 3.89
N ILE A 62 -16.59 0.68 3.42
CA ILE A 62 -17.12 0.15 2.15
C ILE A 62 -18.24 -0.85 2.44
N TYR A 63 -19.48 -0.38 2.40
CA TYR A 63 -20.66 -1.23 2.63
C TYR A 63 -21.12 -1.99 1.38
N ASP A 64 -20.84 -1.43 0.20
CA ASP A 64 -21.15 -2.00 -1.10
C ASP A 64 -19.84 -2.04 -1.92
N LEU A 65 -19.57 -3.15 -2.62
CA LEU A 65 -18.37 -3.30 -3.47
C LEU A 65 -18.32 -2.34 -4.67
N SER A 66 -19.33 -1.49 -4.84
CA SER A 66 -19.33 -0.36 -5.77
C SER A 66 -18.98 0.99 -5.11
N ASP A 67 -19.03 1.09 -3.77
CA ASP A 67 -18.73 2.30 -3.00
C ASP A 67 -17.22 2.47 -2.74
N GLN A 68 -16.46 2.56 -3.82
CA GLN A 68 -15.03 2.87 -3.79
C GLN A 68 -14.73 4.20 -4.44
N THR A 69 -13.72 4.89 -3.92
CA THR A 69 -13.15 6.08 -4.57
C THR A 69 -12.13 5.69 -5.65
N TRP A 70 -11.39 4.62 -5.42
CA TRP A 70 -10.39 4.11 -6.35
C TRP A 70 -10.72 2.67 -6.71
N ALA A 71 -10.65 2.35 -8.00
CA ALA A 71 -10.70 1.00 -8.55
C ALA A 71 -9.70 0.90 -9.68
N ALA A 72 -8.80 -0.07 -9.65
CA ALA A 72 -7.83 -0.26 -10.71
C ALA A 72 -7.34 -1.71 -10.83
N ASP A 73 -7.19 -2.16 -12.06
CA ASP A 73 -6.54 -3.41 -12.42
C ASP A 73 -5.05 -3.17 -12.73
N ILE A 74 -4.21 -3.98 -12.12
CA ILE A 74 -2.77 -4.03 -12.31
C ILE A 74 -2.50 -5.32 -13.07
N ILE A 75 -2.14 -5.19 -14.34
CA ILE A 75 -1.98 -6.31 -15.28
C ILE A 75 -0.53 -6.79 -15.42
N LYS A 76 0.41 -6.17 -14.70
CA LYS A 76 1.83 -6.54 -14.70
C LYS A 76 2.46 -6.29 -13.33
N SER A 77 3.12 -7.31 -12.80
CA SER A 77 4.03 -7.14 -11.66
C SER A 77 5.31 -6.41 -12.09
N ARG A 78 5.96 -5.74 -11.13
CA ARG A 78 7.27 -5.14 -11.29
C ARG A 78 8.07 -5.38 -10.03
N ASN A 79 9.34 -5.77 -10.17
CA ASN A 79 10.24 -6.03 -9.04
C ASN A 79 9.63 -7.01 -8.00
N GLY A 80 8.98 -8.07 -8.49
CA GLY A 80 8.38 -9.11 -7.65
C GLY A 80 7.12 -8.69 -6.89
N ARG A 81 6.45 -7.61 -7.30
CA ARG A 81 5.21 -7.13 -6.65
C ARG A 81 4.18 -6.63 -7.65
N TRP A 82 2.92 -6.81 -7.30
CA TRP A 82 1.79 -6.15 -7.95
C TRP A 82 1.44 -4.92 -7.15
N THR A 83 1.46 -3.73 -7.77
CA THR A 83 1.38 -2.47 -7.02
C THR A 83 0.39 -1.51 -7.66
N TYR A 84 -0.64 -1.16 -6.89
CA TYR A 84 -1.43 0.05 -7.11
C TYR A 84 -0.67 1.25 -6.57
N ARG A 85 -0.64 2.37 -7.31
CA ARG A 85 -0.01 3.62 -6.88
C ARG A 85 -0.96 4.79 -7.08
N ASN A 86 -1.29 5.48 -5.99
CA ASN A 86 -1.98 6.75 -6.01
C ASN A 86 -0.97 7.87 -5.73
N ARG A 87 -0.88 8.88 -6.59
CA ARG A 87 0.08 10.00 -6.45
C ARG A 87 -0.58 11.30 -5.95
N ASN A 88 -1.89 11.27 -5.72
CA ASN A 88 -2.72 12.46 -5.59
C ASN A 88 -3.40 12.52 -4.22
N GLN A 89 -3.54 11.40 -3.53
CA GLN A 89 -4.14 11.36 -2.20
C GLN A 89 -3.11 11.76 -1.14
N LYS A 90 -3.37 12.84 -0.41
CA LYS A 90 -2.61 13.19 0.78
C LYS A 90 -3.19 12.46 1.98
N LEU A 91 -2.39 11.62 2.61
CA LEU A 91 -2.74 10.93 3.85
C LEU A 91 -2.14 11.65 5.07
N ARG A 92 -2.82 11.53 6.21
CA ARG A 92 -2.41 12.08 7.50
C ARG A 92 -2.42 11.00 8.57
N PRO A 93 -1.60 11.12 9.64
CA PRO A 93 -1.73 10.24 10.79
C PRO A 93 -3.17 10.25 11.32
N GLY A 94 -3.74 9.07 11.50
CA GLY A 94 -5.13 8.86 11.92
C GLY A 94 -6.12 8.61 10.78
N ASP A 95 -5.75 8.90 9.53
CA ASP A 95 -6.59 8.50 8.39
C ASP A 95 -6.67 6.97 8.30
N VAL A 96 -7.83 6.45 7.90
CA VAL A 96 -8.06 5.02 7.69
C VAL A 96 -8.32 4.77 6.22
N LEU A 97 -7.50 3.93 5.60
CA LEU A 97 -7.74 3.41 4.25
C LEU A 97 -8.55 2.13 4.36
N TYR A 98 -9.80 2.16 3.92
CA TYR A 98 -10.66 0.99 3.76
C TYR A 98 -10.51 0.45 2.33
N TYR A 99 -10.34 -0.86 2.18
CA TYR A 99 -10.08 -1.46 0.88
C TYR A 99 -10.43 -2.94 0.81
N TRP A 100 -10.48 -3.43 -0.43
CA TRP A 100 -10.46 -4.84 -0.76
C TRP A 100 -9.59 -5.08 -1.98
N THR A 101 -9.05 -6.29 -2.10
CA THR A 101 -8.16 -6.64 -3.23
C THR A 101 -8.58 -7.92 -3.89
N THR A 102 -8.28 -8.03 -5.18
CA THR A 102 -8.43 -9.26 -5.97
C THR A 102 -7.07 -9.74 -6.43
N ALA A 103 -6.81 -11.04 -6.38
CA ALA A 103 -5.74 -11.67 -7.14
C ALA A 103 -6.34 -12.73 -8.07
N ARG A 104 -6.06 -12.62 -9.37
CA ARG A 104 -6.42 -13.65 -10.35
C ARG A 104 -5.36 -14.73 -10.36
N TYR A 105 -5.61 -15.82 -9.64
CA TYR A 105 -4.71 -16.95 -9.51
C TYR A 105 -5.17 -18.10 -10.42
N ASN A 106 -4.31 -18.51 -11.36
CA ASN A 106 -4.58 -19.55 -12.34
C ASN A 106 -5.91 -19.37 -13.09
N GLY A 107 -6.25 -18.10 -13.40
CA GLY A 107 -7.47 -17.73 -14.13
C GLY A 107 -8.73 -17.57 -13.28
N ILE A 108 -8.66 -17.78 -11.97
CA ILE A 108 -9.77 -17.63 -11.03
C ILE A 108 -9.52 -16.42 -10.13
N ASP A 109 -10.54 -15.59 -9.90
CA ASP A 109 -10.46 -14.44 -9.00
C ASP A 109 -10.69 -14.86 -7.56
N TYR A 110 -9.75 -14.47 -6.69
CA TYR A 110 -9.85 -14.59 -5.24
C TYR A 110 -9.78 -13.20 -4.62
N HIS A 111 -10.41 -13.02 -3.47
CA HIS A 111 -10.59 -11.69 -2.87
C HIS A 111 -10.17 -11.65 -1.40
N ASN A 112 -9.62 -10.50 -0.99
CA ASN A 112 -9.50 -10.10 0.41
C ASN A 112 -10.44 -8.92 0.67
N TYR A 113 -11.58 -9.18 1.30
CA TYR A 113 -12.56 -8.16 1.67
C TYR A 113 -12.25 -7.53 3.03
N ASN A 114 -12.92 -6.42 3.33
CA ASN A 114 -12.96 -5.79 4.66
C ASN A 114 -11.57 -5.51 5.24
N GLN A 115 -10.65 -5.04 4.40
CA GLN A 115 -9.31 -4.67 4.84
C GLN A 115 -9.29 -3.21 5.24
N GLU A 116 -8.51 -2.91 6.28
CA GLU A 116 -8.29 -1.55 6.74
C GLU A 116 -6.80 -1.32 7.02
N TYR A 117 -6.38 -0.06 6.85
CA TYR A 117 -5.04 0.39 7.24
C TYR A 117 -5.13 1.76 7.89
N VAL A 118 -4.79 1.82 9.18
CA VAL A 118 -4.69 3.07 9.92
C VAL A 118 -3.33 3.70 9.69
N VAL A 119 -3.31 4.88 9.09
CA VAL A 119 -2.09 5.65 8.84
C VAL A 119 -1.50 6.10 10.17
N SER A 120 -0.27 5.67 10.44
CA SER A 120 0.41 5.94 11.70
C SER A 120 1.47 7.04 11.52
N ARG A 121 1.93 7.64 12.63
CA ARG A 121 3.07 8.57 12.59
C ARG A 121 4.36 7.91 12.12
N LYS A 122 4.53 6.59 12.36
CA LYS A 122 5.72 5.83 11.95
C LYS A 122 5.85 5.74 10.43
N ASP A 123 4.74 5.82 9.70
CA ASP A 123 4.74 5.78 8.24
C ASP A 123 5.44 7.00 7.62
N PHE A 124 5.48 8.11 8.35
CA PHE A 124 6.20 9.31 7.96
C PHE A 124 7.68 9.25 8.39
N GLN A 125 7.97 8.68 9.56
CA GLN A 125 9.35 8.52 10.07
C GLN A 125 10.19 7.55 9.22
N ARG A 126 9.58 6.47 8.71
CA ARG A 126 10.25 5.51 7.83
C ARG A 126 10.76 6.12 6.52
N LEU A 127 10.26 7.28 6.12
CA LEU A 127 10.75 7.98 4.93
C LEU A 127 12.04 8.73 5.26
N ASP A 128 12.08 9.41 6.40
CA ASP A 128 13.28 10.11 6.89
C ASP A 128 14.47 9.16 7.04
N GLU A 129 14.26 7.94 7.54
CA GLU A 129 15.34 6.93 7.70
C GLU A 129 15.83 6.34 6.36
N ASN A 130 14.95 6.17 5.38
CA ASN A 130 15.35 5.64 4.07
C ASN A 130 16.11 6.68 3.24
N ASP A 131 15.85 7.97 3.43
CA ASP A 131 16.66 9.05 2.83
C ASP A 131 18.07 9.13 3.43
N THR A 132 18.30 8.59 4.63
CA THR A 132 19.64 8.59 5.27
C THR A 132 20.52 7.39 4.93
N ASN A 133 19.99 6.34 4.27
CA ASN A 133 20.75 5.12 3.94
C ASN A 133 21.15 5.02 2.45
N GLY A 134 20.89 6.06 1.66
CA GLY A 134 21.37 6.19 0.28
C GLY A 134 22.39 7.32 0.17
N ASP A 135 23.65 6.94 -0.04
CA ASP A 135 24.81 7.80 -0.34
C ASP A 135 25.38 8.66 0.81
N ASP A 136 26.49 8.20 1.38
CA ASP A 136 27.47 9.06 2.04
C ASP A 136 28.09 10.02 1.01
N GLN A 137 27.63 11.27 0.97
CA GLN A 137 28.40 12.52 0.77
C GLN A 137 27.51 13.70 1.23
N PRO A 138 27.98 14.60 2.12
CA PRO A 138 27.11 15.59 2.74
C PRO A 138 26.90 16.78 1.80
N ILE A 139 25.68 16.96 1.30
CA ILE A 139 25.20 18.28 0.87
C ILE A 139 24.35 18.84 2.02
N LEU A 140 25.03 19.14 3.13
CA LEU A 140 24.43 19.85 4.26
C LEU A 140 24.64 21.35 4.09
N GLU A 141 24.08 21.96 3.04
CA GLU A 141 24.06 23.41 2.89
C GLU A 141 22.88 23.90 2.05
N ASN A 142 21.64 23.80 2.56
CA ASN A 142 20.61 24.77 2.15
C ASN A 142 19.35 24.85 3.02
N SER A 143 19.00 23.85 3.83
CA SER A 143 17.72 23.92 4.58
C SER A 143 17.83 24.81 5.82
N GLN A 144 18.86 24.61 6.65
CA GLN A 144 19.07 25.41 7.85
C GLN A 144 19.52 26.85 7.55
N SER A 145 20.32 27.05 6.50
CA SER A 145 20.72 28.38 6.04
C SER A 145 19.54 29.19 5.52
N ASN A 146 18.59 28.58 4.81
CA ASN A 146 17.36 29.29 4.40
C ASN A 146 16.49 29.68 5.60
N ILE A 147 16.36 28.82 6.61
CA ILE A 147 15.60 29.17 7.82
C ILE A 147 16.31 30.29 8.59
N LEU A 148 17.62 30.20 8.82
CA LEU A 148 18.40 31.23 9.50
C LEU A 148 18.41 32.56 8.74
N VAL A 149 18.54 32.54 7.42
CA VAL A 149 18.47 33.75 6.57
C VAL A 149 17.08 34.37 6.63
N GLN A 150 16.01 33.57 6.62
CA GLN A 150 14.64 34.08 6.76
C GLN A 150 14.40 34.69 8.16
N PHE A 151 14.90 34.06 9.23
CA PHE A 151 14.83 34.62 10.58
C PHE A 151 15.63 35.92 10.73
N ILE A 152 16.85 35.99 10.19
CA ILE A 152 17.68 37.19 10.22
C ILE A 152 17.03 38.33 9.44
N LYS A 153 16.43 38.04 8.28
CA LYS A 153 15.70 39.02 7.47
C LYS A 153 14.47 39.56 8.21
N HIS A 154 13.74 38.69 8.93
CA HIS A 154 12.61 39.10 9.76
C HIS A 154 13.03 40.00 10.94
N ILE A 155 14.14 39.67 11.61
CA ILE A 155 14.68 40.47 12.74
C ILE A 155 15.16 41.85 12.27
N GLN A 156 15.83 41.93 11.11
CA GLN A 156 16.27 43.19 10.51
C GLN A 156 15.08 44.11 10.17
N ILE A 157 14.01 43.54 9.58
CA ILE A 157 12.79 44.30 9.25
C ILE A 157 12.14 44.87 10.53
N GLN A 158 12.03 44.08 11.59
CA GLN A 158 11.44 44.53 12.86
C GLN A 158 12.29 45.63 13.53
N LYS A 159 13.62 45.56 13.47
CA LYS A 159 14.49 46.63 13.99
C LYS A 159 14.30 47.96 13.24
N SER A 160 14.17 47.93 11.91
CA SER A 160 13.93 49.13 11.10
C SER A 160 12.55 49.75 11.35
N SER A 161 11.52 48.94 11.62
CA SER A 161 10.19 49.42 11.99
C SER A 161 10.15 50.06 13.39
N ILE A 162 10.96 49.59 14.34
CA ILE A 162 11.01 50.15 15.71
C ILE A 162 11.75 51.49 15.75
N VAL A 163 12.77 51.68 14.89
CA VAL A 163 13.51 52.96 14.80
C VAL A 163 12.67 54.07 14.15
N ASN A 164 11.72 53.73 13.26
CA ASN A 164 10.93 54.70 12.50
C ASN A 164 9.65 55.21 13.23
N ILE A 165 9.45 54.86 14.51
CA ILE A 165 8.30 55.30 15.33
C ILE A 165 8.75 56.30 16.42
N ARG A 166 10.01 56.77 16.40
CA ARG A 166 10.56 57.75 17.36
C ARG A 166 11.13 59.03 16.71
N SER A 167 10.48 59.57 15.68
CA SER A 167 10.68 60.97 15.25
C SER A 167 9.39 61.75 15.33
#